data_AF-A0A2K6EZD6-F1
#
_entry.id   AF-A0A2K6EZD6-F1
#
_cell.length_a   1.000
_cell.length_b   1.000
_cell.length_c   1.000
_cell.angle_alpha   90.00
_cell.angle_beta   90.00
_cell.angle_gamma   90.00
#
_symmetry.space_group_name_H-M   'P 1'
#
loop_
_entity.id
_entity.type
_entity.pdbx_description
1 polymer ?
#
loop_
_entity_poly.entity_id
_entity_poly.type
_entity_poly.pdbx_seq_one_letter_code
_entity_poly.pdbx_strand_id
1 'polypeptide(L)'
;QPVLTQPPSASASLGASAKLTCTLSSAHSGYTIAWYQQQPGKAPQYLMYVKSDGRHSKGDGIPDHFSGSSSGADRYLTISNIQPEDEADYYCQS
;
A
#
# COMPACT_ATOMS: atom_id res chain seq x y z
N GLN A 1 18.30 -7.53 1.83
CA GLN A 1 16.97 -6.94 2.00
C GLN A 1 17.06 -5.46 1.65
N PRO A 2 16.19 -4.94 0.77
CA PRO A 2 16.22 -3.54 0.36
C PRO A 2 15.75 -2.66 1.51
N VAL A 3 16.23 -1.43 1.57
CA VAL A 3 15.65 -0.42 2.47
C VAL A 3 14.37 0.11 1.82
N LEU A 4 13.31 0.24 2.60
CA LEU A 4 12.04 0.80 2.16
C LEU A 4 11.85 2.20 2.72
N THR A 5 11.42 3.12 1.87
CA THR A 5 11.09 4.49 2.25
C THR A 5 9.63 4.76 1.94
N GLN A 6 8.90 5.31 2.91
CA GLN A 6 7.52 5.79 2.75
C GLN A 6 7.45 7.27 3.15
N PRO A 7 6.62 8.09 2.48
CA PRO A 7 6.25 9.40 2.99
C PRO A 7 5.63 9.27 4.39
N PRO A 8 5.84 10.25 5.29
CA PRO A 8 5.35 10.17 6.66
C PRO A 8 3.82 10.22 6.77
N SER A 9 3.15 10.85 5.80
CA SER A 9 1.69 10.95 5.77
C SER A 9 1.18 11.26 4.36
N ALA A 10 -0.12 11.02 4.16
CA ALA A 10 -0.88 11.48 3.02
C ALA A 10 -2.28 11.88 3.50
N SER A 11 -2.93 12.80 2.80
CA SER A 11 -4.29 13.25 3.14
C SER A 11 -5.12 13.39 1.88
N ALA A 12 -6.39 13.05 1.98
CA ALA A 12 -7.37 13.18 0.91
C ALA A 12 -8.78 13.26 1.51
N SER A 13 -9.71 13.88 0.79
CA SER A 13 -11.10 14.01 1.22
C SER A 13 -11.86 12.68 1.04
N LEU A 14 -12.93 12.48 1.81
CA LEU A 14 -13.87 11.37 1.58
C LEU A 14 -14.39 11.36 0.14
N GLY A 15 -14.47 10.17 -0.45
CA GLY A 15 -14.85 9.96 -1.86
C GLY A 15 -13.74 10.29 -2.88
N ALA A 16 -12.65 10.93 -2.47
CA ALA A 16 -11.49 11.14 -3.34
C ALA A 16 -10.64 9.86 -3.45
N SER A 17 -9.50 9.96 -4.15
CA SER A 17 -8.52 8.88 -4.22
C SER A 17 -7.19 9.30 -3.59
N ALA A 18 -6.57 8.41 -2.84
CA ALA A 18 -5.22 8.57 -2.31
C ALA A 18 -4.29 7.51 -2.91
N LYS A 19 -3.02 7.88 -3.09
CA LYS A 19 -1.98 6.98 -3.56
C LYS A 19 -0.80 7.04 -2.61
N LEU A 20 -0.57 5.95 -1.89
CA LEU A 20 0.58 5.77 -1.01
C LEU A 20 1.73 5.15 -1.79
N THR A 21 2.95 5.53 -1.43
CA THR A 21 4.16 5.10 -2.12
C THR A 21 5.11 4.43 -1.13
N CYS A 22 5.65 3.28 -1.54
CA CYS A 22 6.75 2.58 -0.90
C CYS A 22 7.88 2.43 -1.91
N THR A 23 9.00 3.11 -1.67
CA THR A 23 10.15 3.14 -2.56
C THR A 23 11.23 2.21 -2.05
N LEU A 24 11.65 1.26 -2.88
CA LEU A 24 12.80 0.41 -2.62
C LEU A 24 14.10 1.21 -2.89
N SER A 25 15.15 0.97 -2.10
CA SER A 25 16.47 1.58 -2.32
C SER A 25 17.10 1.28 -3.69
N SER A 26 16.55 0.31 -4.42
CA SER A 26 17.03 -0.10 -5.74
C SER A 26 15.94 -0.87 -6.49
N ALA A 27 15.78 -0.56 -7.78
CA ALA A 27 14.83 -1.23 -8.65
C ALA A 27 15.28 -2.68 -8.91
N HIS A 28 14.51 -3.64 -8.41
CA HIS A 28 14.82 -5.05 -8.48
C HIS A 28 13.56 -5.83 -8.86
N SER A 29 13.66 -6.66 -9.89
CA SER A 29 12.56 -7.42 -10.47
C SER A 29 12.04 -8.58 -9.60
N GLY A 30 12.76 -8.92 -8.52
CA GLY A 30 12.38 -10.01 -7.62
C GLY A 30 11.51 -9.59 -6.43
N TYR A 31 11.47 -8.30 -6.06
CA TYR A 31 10.81 -7.90 -4.81
C TYR A 31 9.32 -7.68 -4.99
N THR A 32 8.61 -8.35 -4.08
CA THR A 32 7.20 -8.17 -3.81
C THR A 32 7.07 -7.37 -2.53
N ILE A 33 6.19 -6.38 -2.52
CA ILE A 33 5.92 -5.59 -1.31
C ILE A 33 4.53 -5.93 -0.78
N ALA A 34 4.45 -6.28 0.49
CA ALA A 34 3.20 -6.40 1.22
C ALA A 34 2.80 -5.05 1.81
N TRP A 35 1.51 -4.72 1.72
CA TRP A 35 0.89 -3.57 2.37
C TRP A 35 0.04 -4.01 3.55
N TYR A 36 0.11 -3.24 4.63
CA TYR A 36 -0.65 -3.44 5.85
C TYR A 36 -1.37 -2.15 6.22
N GLN A 37 -2.56 -2.29 6.79
CA GLN A 37 -3.33 -1.22 7.42
C GLN A 37 -3.39 -1.46 8.92
N GLN A 38 -3.18 -0.44 9.72
CA GLN A 38 -3.33 -0.50 11.16
C GLN A 38 -4.27 0.62 11.63
N GLN A 39 -5.47 0.24 12.04
CA GLN A 39 -6.39 1.15 12.71
C GLN A 39 -5.97 1.34 14.19
N PRO A 40 -6.30 2.49 14.81
CA PRO A 40 -5.96 2.75 16.21
C PRO A 40 -6.41 1.62 17.14
N GLY A 41 -5.48 1.11 17.96
CA GLY A 41 -5.74 0.03 18.92
C GLY A 41 -5.90 -1.36 18.32
N LYS A 42 -5.70 -1.55 17.01
CA LYS A 42 -5.74 -2.86 16.35
C LYS A 42 -4.34 -3.33 15.93
N ALA A 43 -4.20 -4.64 15.73
CA ALA A 43 -3.03 -5.20 15.10
C ALA A 43 -2.99 -4.85 13.59
N PRO A 44 -1.79 -4.79 12.97
CA PRO A 44 -1.69 -4.62 11.52
C PRO A 44 -2.45 -5.71 10.76
N GLN A 45 -3.36 -5.29 9.88
CA GLN A 45 -4.10 -6.16 8.97
C GLN A 45 -3.40 -6.17 7.60
N TYR A 46 -3.18 -7.36 7.06
CA TYR A 46 -2.65 -7.53 5.71
C TYR A 46 -3.68 -7.08 4.66
N LEU A 47 -3.28 -6.18 3.75
CA LEU A 47 -4.12 -5.72 2.66
C LEU A 47 -3.86 -6.49 1.36
N MET A 48 -2.61 -6.48 0.90
CA MET A 48 -2.26 -7.03 -0.41
C MET A 48 -0.75 -7.14 -0.58
N TYR A 49 -0.33 -7.90 -1.59
CA TYR A 49 1.03 -7.83 -2.13
C TYR A 49 1.04 -7.14 -3.49
N VAL A 50 2.15 -6.48 -3.84
CA VAL A 50 2.39 -5.85 -5.15
C VAL A 50 3.76 -6.28 -5.69
N LYS A 51 3.76 -6.91 -6.87
CA LYS A 51 4.97 -7.36 -7.58
C LYS A 51 5.61 -6.23 -8.37
N SER A 52 6.83 -6.45 -8.84
CA SER A 52 7.58 -5.50 -9.67
C SER A 52 6.94 -5.19 -11.04
N ASP A 53 6.13 -6.11 -11.54
CA ASP A 53 5.37 -5.96 -12.78
C ASP A 53 3.97 -5.35 -12.57
N GLY A 54 3.65 -4.92 -11.34
CA GLY A 54 2.40 -4.27 -10.97
C GLY A 54 1.26 -5.23 -10.64
N ARG A 55 1.44 -6.55 -10.86
CA ARG A 55 0.44 -7.54 -10.45
C ARG A 55 0.33 -7.56 -8.93
N HIS A 56 -0.90 -7.66 -8.45
CA HIS A 56 -1.20 -7.67 -7.03
C HIS A 56 -2.33 -8.65 -6.73
N SER A 57 -2.42 -9.09 -5.48
CA SER A 57 -3.56 -9.85 -4.96
C SER A 57 -3.86 -9.37 -3.54
N LYS A 58 -5.16 -9.25 -3.25
CA LYS A 58 -5.68 -8.78 -1.98
C LYS A 58 -5.74 -9.95 -0.99
N GLY A 59 -5.61 -9.64 0.30
CA GLY A 59 -6.01 -10.54 1.36
C GLY A 59 -7.52 -10.73 1.39
N ASP A 60 -7.96 -11.74 2.14
CA ASP A 60 -9.38 -12.04 2.28
C ASP A 60 -10.13 -10.89 2.96
N GLY A 61 -11.30 -10.56 2.41
CA GLY A 61 -12.19 -9.52 2.96
C GLY A 61 -11.71 -8.08 2.75
N ILE A 62 -10.65 -7.86 1.97
CA ILE A 62 -10.16 -6.51 1.66
C ILE A 62 -11.03 -5.86 0.58
N PRO A 63 -11.55 -4.63 0.81
CA PRO A 63 -12.48 -3.97 -0.10
C PRO A 63 -11.96 -3.75 -1.53
N ASP A 64 -12.90 -3.60 -2.46
CA ASP A 64 -12.59 -3.45 -3.89
C ASP A 64 -11.87 -2.14 -4.22
N HIS A 65 -12.05 -1.12 -3.39
CA HIS A 65 -11.47 0.21 -3.60
C HIS A 65 -9.96 0.30 -3.34
N PHE A 66 -9.34 -0.75 -2.77
CA PHE A 66 -7.88 -0.89 -2.72
C PHE A 66 -7.34 -1.46 -4.03
N SER A 67 -6.21 -0.95 -4.52
CA SER A 67 -5.51 -1.50 -5.67
C SER A 67 -4.00 -1.27 -5.60
N GLY A 68 -3.23 -2.16 -6.23
CA GLY A 68 -1.77 -2.10 -6.27
C GLY A 68 -1.23 -1.71 -7.65
N SER A 69 -0.12 -0.99 -7.69
CA SER A 69 0.64 -0.76 -8.94
C SER A 69 2.12 -0.55 -8.66
N SER A 70 2.96 -0.53 -9.70
CA SER A 70 4.40 -0.33 -9.56
C SER A 70 4.98 0.53 -10.66
N SER A 71 6.10 1.20 -10.37
CA SER A 71 6.92 1.89 -11.36
C SER A 71 8.37 1.89 -10.90
N GLY A 72 9.27 1.22 -11.63
CA GLY A 72 10.67 1.09 -11.24
C GLY A 72 10.84 0.53 -9.82
N ALA A 73 11.43 1.32 -8.93
CA ALA A 73 11.65 0.98 -7.54
C ALA A 73 10.42 1.23 -6.63
N ASP A 74 9.35 1.83 -7.14
CA ASP A 74 8.17 2.13 -6.34
C ASP A 74 7.14 1.01 -6.40
N ARG A 75 6.47 0.81 -5.27
CA ARG A 75 5.21 0.09 -5.15
C ARG A 75 4.18 1.04 -4.57
N TYR A 76 2.99 1.01 -5.14
CA TYR A 76 1.91 1.92 -4.80
C TYR A 76 0.72 1.15 -4.27
N LEU A 77 0.09 1.72 -3.24
CA LEU A 77 -1.26 1.37 -2.80
C LEU A 77 -2.17 2.55 -3.16
N THR A 78 -3.17 2.29 -3.99
CA THR A 78 -4.20 3.26 -4.33
C THR A 78 -5.48 2.88 -3.59
N ILE A 79 -6.04 3.87 -2.90
CA ILE A 79 -7.33 3.79 -2.20
C ILE A 79 -8.26 4.72 -2.97
N SER A 80 -9.18 4.15 -3.74
CA SER A 80 -10.21 4.93 -4.44
C SER A 80 -11.42 5.14 -3.52
N ASN A 81 -12.25 6.13 -3.82
CA ASN A 81 -13.50 6.40 -3.10
C ASN A 81 -13.34 6.32 -1.56
N ILE A 82 -12.37 7.05 -1.01
CA ILE A 82 -11.95 6.95 0.40
C ILE A 82 -13.14 7.04 1.34
N GLN A 83 -13.14 6.14 2.32
CA GLN A 83 -14.16 6.03 3.33
C GLN A 83 -13.56 6.32 4.73
N PRO A 84 -14.36 6.70 5.74
CA PRO A 84 -13.86 7.06 7.09
C PRO A 84 -12.97 6.00 7.77
N GLU A 85 -13.14 4.73 7.42
CA GLU A 85 -12.50 3.54 7.96
C GLU A 85 -11.11 3.32 7.36
N ASP A 86 -10.83 3.99 6.23
CA ASP A 86 -9.53 4.03 5.58
C ASP A 86 -8.54 4.96 6.32
N GLU A 87 -9.00 5.76 7.28
CA GLU A 87 -8.13 6.54 8.15
C GLU A 87 -7.37 5.62 9.11
N ALA A 88 -6.10 5.38 8.80
CA ALA A 88 -5.25 4.41 9.48
C ALA A 88 -3.77 4.69 9.19
N ASP A 89 -2.90 4.03 9.94
CA ASP A 89 -1.49 3.92 9.57
C ASP A 89 -1.30 2.83 8.50
N TYR A 90 -0.44 3.09 7.52
CA TYR A 90 -0.17 2.17 6.42
C TYR A 90 1.31 1.85 6.30
N TYR A 91 1.64 0.56 6.28
CA TYR A 91 3.02 0.09 6.27
C TYR A 91 3.30 -0.80 5.06
N CYS A 92 4.50 -0.66 4.50
CA CYS A 92 5.01 -1.56 3.48
C CYS A 92 6.14 -2.46 4.01
N GLN A 93 6.22 -3.69 3.52
CA GLN A 93 7.24 -4.68 3.89
C GLN A 93 7.70 -5.48 2.67
N SER A 94 9.00 -5.79 2.60
CA SER A 94 9.63 -6.63 1.54
C SER A 94 10.05 -7.99 2.07
#